data_AF-A0A8W8JJD6-F1
#
_entry.id   AF-A0A8W8JJD6-F1
#
_cell.length_a   1.000
_cell.length_b   1.000
_cell.length_c   1.000
_cell.angle_alpha   90.00
_cell.angle_beta   90.00
_cell.angle_gamma   90.00
#
_symmetry.space_group_name_H-M   'P 1'
#
loop_
_entity.id
_entity.type
_entity.pdbx_description
1 polymer ?
#
loop_
_entity_poly.entity_id
_entity_poly.type
_entity_poly.pdbx_seq_one_letter_code
_entity_poly.pdbx_strand_id
1 'polypeptide(L)' 'MMDIPNEIDFLINENCKLRDQVTCKRCMKKNVSSVFDPCGHIIYCSDCALAVKACPVCLEEVKNVIRVNLE' A
#
# COMPACT_ATOMS: atom_id res chain seq x y z
N MET A 1 -20.51 15.04 -25.07
CA MET A 1 -20.88 15.54 -23.73
C MET A 1 -20.01 14.80 -22.75
N MET A 2 -19.18 15.50 -21.97
CA MET A 2 -18.48 14.89 -20.84
C MET A 2 -19.42 15.06 -19.65
N ASP A 3 -19.89 13.96 -19.08
CA ASP A 3 -20.72 13.97 -17.88
C ASP A 3 -19.97 14.72 -16.77
N ILE A 4 -20.60 15.76 -16.22
CA ILE A 4 -20.09 16.43 -15.02
C ILE A 4 -20.22 15.40 -13.90
N PRO A 5 -19.12 14.92 -13.30
CA PRO A 5 -19.22 13.93 -12.24
C PRO A 5 -20.10 14.49 -11.12
N ASN A 6 -21.09 13.72 -10.70
CA ASN A 6 -21.84 14.05 -9.50
C ASN A 6 -20.81 14.16 -8.35
N GLU A 7 -20.92 15.21 -7.53
CA GLU A 7 -20.00 15.48 -6.41
C GLU A 7 -19.82 14.24 -5.51
N ILE A 8 -20.88 13.45 -5.37
CA ILE A 8 -20.87 12.17 -4.66
C ILE A 8 -19.93 11.15 -5.33
N ASP A 9 -19.99 10.99 -6.66
CA ASP A 9 -19.14 10.05 -7.40
C ASP A 9 -17.67 10.44 -7.34
N PHE A 10 -17.40 11.75 -7.37
CA PHE A 10 -16.05 12.28 -7.19
C PHE A 10 -15.48 11.89 -5.82
N LEU A 11 -16.23 12.13 -4.75
CA LEU A 11 -15.81 11.81 -3.39
C LEU A 11 -15.64 10.31 -3.16
N ILE A 12 -16.50 9.46 -3.74
CA ILE A 12 -16.37 8.01 -3.66
C ILE A 12 -15.07 7.55 -4.34
N ASN A 13 -14.78 8.06 -5.54
CA ASN A 13 -13.57 7.72 -6.27
C ASN A 13 -12.30 8.19 -5.55
N GLU A 14 -12.32 9.41 -5.00
CA GLU A 14 -11.20 9.93 -4.20
C GLU A 14 -10.97 9.09 -2.94
N ASN A 15 -12.02 8.78 -2.17
CA ASN A 15 -11.91 7.90 -1.01
C ASN A 15 -11.37 6.51 -1.37
N CYS A 16 -11.80 5.95 -2.50
CA CYS A 16 -11.30 4.66 -2.97
C CYS A 16 -9.80 4.72 -3.24
N LYS A 17 -9.32 5.75 -3.94
CA LYS A 17 -7.89 5.96 -4.22
C LYS A 17 -7.07 6.15 -2.95
N LEU A 18 -7.55 6.96 -2.01
CA LEU A 18 -6.87 7.19 -0.73
C LEU A 18 -6.75 5.90 0.08
N ARG A 19 -7.83 5.10 0.16
CA ARG A 19 -7.80 3.79 0.82
C ARG A 19 -6.88 2.81 0.13
N ASP A 20 -6.85 2.80 -1.19
CA ASP A 20 -5.97 1.93 -1.97
C ASP A 20 -4.50 2.23 -1.67
N GLN A 21 -4.11 3.51 -1.54
CA GLN A 21 -2.72 3.90 -1.23
C GLN A 21 -2.19 3.30 0.09
N VAL A 22 -3.06 3.15 1.10
CA VAL A 22 -2.69 2.58 2.41
C VAL A 22 -3.01 1.09 2.54
N THR A 23 -3.53 0.44 1.51
CA THR A 23 -3.90 -0.98 1.53
C THR A 23 -2.72 -1.86 1.08
N CYS A 24 -2.47 -2.96 1.80
CA CYS A 24 -1.47 -3.95 1.43
C CYS A 24 -1.73 -4.51 0.03
N LYS A 25 -0.78 -4.30 -0.88
CA LYS A 25 -0.92 -4.69 -2.30
C LYS A 25 -0.87 -6.19 -2.59
N ARG A 26 -0.55 -7.02 -1.59
CA ARG A 26 -0.56 -8.48 -1.72
C ARG A 26 -1.89 -9.09 -1.32
N CYS A 27 -2.40 -8.76 -0.12
CA CYS A 27 -3.63 -9.35 0.39
C CYS A 27 -4.88 -8.54 0.08
N MET A 28 -4.75 -7.24 -0.20
CA MET A 28 -5.84 -6.30 -0.43
C MET A 28 -6.88 -6.26 0.72
N LYS A 29 -6.47 -6.62 1.94
CA LYS A 29 -7.35 -6.76 3.11
C LYS A 29 -6.92 -5.92 4.32
N LYS A 30 -5.63 -5.80 4.56
CA LYS A 30 -5.05 -5.09 5.71
C LYS A 30 -4.36 -3.82 5.23
N ASN A 31 -4.23 -2.82 6.09
CA ASN A 31 -3.39 -1.67 5.81
C ASN A 31 -1.92 -2.08 5.72
N VAL A 32 -1.13 -1.30 4.99
CA VAL A 32 0.33 -1.40 5.03
C VAL A 32 0.81 -1.14 6.46
N SER A 33 1.76 -1.94 6.92
CA SER A 33 2.26 -1.89 8.31
C SER A 33 3.71 -2.32 8.42
N SER A 34 4.44 -2.25 7.30
CA SER A 34 5.84 -2.61 7.24
C SER A 34 6.61 -1.81 6.18
N VAL A 35 7.88 -1.56 6.48
CA VAL A 35 8.87 -0.95 5.60
C VAL A 35 9.91 -2.00 5.22
N PHE A 36 10.33 -2.03 3.96
CA PHE A 36 11.46 -2.84 3.52
C PHE A 36 12.79 -2.10 3.68
N ASP A 37 13.74 -2.68 4.40
CA ASP A 37 15.11 -2.20 4.52
C ASP A 37 16.01 -2.89 3.47
N PRO A 38 16.84 -2.15 2.71
CA PRO A 38 17.16 -0.72 2.85
C PRO A 38 16.33 0.25 1.99
N CYS A 39 15.45 -0.23 1.11
CA CYS A 39 14.85 0.64 0.09
C CYS A 39 13.75 1.58 0.60
N GLY A 40 13.21 1.37 1.79
CA GLY A 40 12.22 2.23 2.43
C GLY A 40 10.78 2.09 1.91
N HIS A 41 10.51 1.22 0.92
CA HIS A 41 9.16 1.11 0.35
C HIS A 41 8.15 0.48 1.34
N ILE A 42 6.98 1.10 1.43
CA ILE A 42 5.85 0.70 2.27
C ILE A 42 4.74 0.20 1.37
N ILE A 43 4.62 -1.12 1.20
CA ILE A 43 3.73 -1.70 0.19
C ILE A 43 2.87 -2.86 0.71
N TYR A 44 3.32 -3.53 1.78
CA TYR A 44 2.65 -4.69 2.36
C TYR A 44 2.31 -4.51 3.84
N CYS A 45 1.36 -5.31 4.33
CA CYS A 45 1.17 -5.53 5.76
C CYS A 45 2.27 -6.46 6.28
N SER A 46 2.46 -6.49 7.60
CA SER A 46 3.53 -7.25 8.25
C SER A 46 3.52 -8.74 7.89
N ASP A 47 2.34 -9.38 7.81
CA ASP A 47 2.25 -10.80 7.45
C ASP A 47 2.67 -11.08 6.01
N CYS A 48 2.27 -10.21 5.08
CA CYS A 48 2.58 -10.37 3.66
C CYS A 48 4.04 -10.04 3.33
N ALA A 49 4.64 -9.15 4.11
CA ALA A 49 6.02 -8.71 3.95
C ALA A 49 7.02 -9.82 4.26
N LEU A 50 6.72 -10.74 5.19
CA LEU A 50 7.58 -11.88 5.52
C LEU A 50 7.67 -12.94 4.41
N ALA A 51 6.74 -12.89 3.43
CA ALA A 51 6.65 -13.87 2.34
C ALA A 51 7.36 -13.42 1.05
N VAL A 52 8.25 -12.41 1.11
CA VAL A 52 9.06 -11.95 -0.03
C VAL A 52 10.52 -11.77 0.36
N LYS A 53 11.41 -11.88 -0.64
CA LYS A 53 12.85 -11.64 -0.49
C LYS A 53 13.34 -10.37 -1.19
N ALA A 54 12.52 -9.78 -2.06
CA ALA A 54 12.83 -8.57 -2.79
C ALA A 54 11.62 -7.64 -2.80
N CYS A 55 11.87 -6.34 -2.81
CA CYS A 55 10.84 -5.32 -2.87
C CYS A 55 10.14 -5.38 -4.24
N PRO A 56 8.80 -5.48 -4.32
CA PRO A 56 8.07 -5.55 -5.59
C PRO A 56 8.09 -4.23 -6.37
N VAL A 57 8.48 -3.12 -5.72
CA VAL A 57 8.51 -1.78 -6.34
C VAL A 57 9.84 -1.53 -7.05
N CYS A 58 10.94 -1.83 -6.38
CA CYS A 58 12.28 -1.47 -6.85
C CYS A 58 13.24 -2.65 -7.04
N LEU A 59 12.77 -3.88 -6.78
CA LEU A 59 13.51 -5.14 -6.90
C LEU A 59 14.72 -5.30 -5.97
N GLU A 60 15.01 -4.31 -5.11
CA GLU A 60 16.04 -4.38 -4.07
C GLU A 60 15.79 -5.55 -3.11
N GLU A 61 16.86 -6.25 -2.71
CA GLU A 61 16.78 -7.33 -1.72
C GLU A 61 16.30 -6.80 -0.36
N VAL A 62 15.32 -7.48 0.23
CA VAL A 62 14.78 -7.13 1.55
C VAL A 62 15.69 -7.77 2.60
N LYS A 63 16.48 -6.94 3.28
CA LYS A 63 17.34 -7.39 4.39
C LYS A 63 16.55 -7.51 5.68
N ASN A 64 15.71 -6.52 5.97
CA ASN A 64 14.84 -6.52 7.14
C ASN A 64 13.43 -6.06 6.76
N VAL A 65 12.44 -6.62 7.45
CA VAL A 65 11.05 -6.14 7.45
C VAL A 65 10.82 -5.42 8.76
N ILE A 66 10.69 -4.10 8.72
CA ILE A 66 10.47 -3.28 9.90
C ILE A 66 8.97 -3.05 10.05
N ARG A 67 8.38 -3.47 11.18
CA ARG A 67 6.98 -3.15 11.48
C ARG A 67 6.87 -1.68 11.89
N VAL A 68 5.92 -0.97 11.30
CA VAL A 68 5.61 0.43 11.64
C VAL A 68 4.23 0.51 12.28
N ASN A 69 4.10 1.39 13.27
CA ASN A 69 2.80 1.78 13.80
C ASN A 69 2.40 3.10 13.13
N LEU A 70 1.28 3.09 12.42
CA LEU A 70 0.71 4.27 11.75
C LEU A 70 -0.47 4.71 12.63
N GLU A 71 -0.16 5.41 13.72
CA GLU A 71 -1.13 6.08 14.60
C GLU A 71 -1.13 7.58 14.31
#